data_AF-A0A7Y4KUB4-F1
#
_entry.id   AF-A0A7Y4KUB4-F1
#
_cell.length_a   1.000
_cell.length_b   1.000
_cell.length_c   1.000
_cell.angle_alpha   90.00
_cell.angle_beta   90.00
_cell.angle_gamma   90.00
#
_symmetry.space_group_name_H-M   'P 1'
#
loop_
_entity.id
_entity.type
_entity.pdbx_description
1 polymer ?
#
loop_
_entity_poly.entity_id
_entity_poly.type
_entity_poly.pdbx_seq_one_letter_code
_entity_poly.pdbx_strand_id
1 'polypeptide(L)'
;MTDDTTDNIAGTTLPEAAPRKLSAGEKKLREPLVAECQRIRENAQHTATAHFRTSERLARHHVILGSVGVVIAALLAANGGAEVFGKGAPYAWITPVLSFTAAVTTALLTFLKISERQARHLTAAHSFKTLENQARRLSTMDAEYETYISLKRRVDALCERWDTLGEQGPPTVTRDFEWARMRIAEGVFKTEVDSKLAAGSAKGASGT
;
A
#
# COMPACT_ATOMS: atom_id res chain seq x y z
N MET A 1 40.27 28.56 40.32
CA MET A 1 39.87 29.13 39.01
C MET A 1 39.71 27.96 38.06
N THR A 2 38.96 26.90 38.42
CA THR A 2 37.50 26.80 38.44
C THR A 2 36.88 27.41 37.20
N ASP A 3 36.60 26.58 36.20
CA ASP A 3 35.21 26.49 35.78
C ASP A 3 34.90 25.06 35.33
N ASP A 4 33.92 24.51 36.03
CA ASP A 4 33.37 23.18 35.95
C ASP A 4 32.00 23.39 35.33
N THR A 5 31.82 23.01 34.07
CA THR A 5 30.53 23.13 33.37
C THR A 5 30.22 21.82 32.67
N THR A 6 30.17 20.75 33.46
CA THR A 6 29.52 19.50 33.10
C THR A 6 28.47 19.17 34.14
N ASP A 7 27.46 20.04 34.28
CA ASP A 7 26.25 19.73 35.04
C ASP A 7 25.12 20.64 34.52
N ASN A 8 24.25 20.10 33.65
CA ASN A 8 22.80 20.35 33.67
C ASN A 8 22.09 19.65 32.50
N ILE A 9 22.04 18.31 32.51
CA ILE A 9 21.01 17.56 31.77
C ILE A 9 20.38 16.55 32.72
N ALA A 10 19.90 17.03 33.86
CA ALA A 10 19.10 16.26 34.78
C ALA A 10 17.79 17.02 35.04
N GLY A 11 16.66 16.40 34.69
CA GLY A 11 15.36 16.83 35.19
C GLY A 11 14.47 17.59 34.21
N THR A 12 14.20 17.03 33.03
CA THR A 12 12.84 17.12 32.48
C THR A 12 12.31 15.70 32.40
N THR A 13 12.03 15.12 33.56
CA THR A 13 11.08 14.02 33.63
C THR A 13 9.77 14.60 33.09
N LEU A 14 9.43 14.24 31.85
CA LEU A 14 8.06 14.30 31.37
C LEU A 14 7.19 13.74 32.50
N PRO A 15 6.14 14.44 32.96
CA PRO A 15 5.32 13.94 34.04
C PRO A 15 4.93 12.51 33.67
N GLU A 16 5.41 11.56 34.47
CA GLU A 16 5.10 10.15 34.32
C GLU A 16 3.60 10.06 34.53
N ALA A 17 2.87 10.13 33.42
CA ALA A 17 1.43 10.07 33.40
C ALA A 17 1.08 8.66 33.84
N ALA A 18 0.97 8.49 35.16
CA ALA A 18 0.52 7.27 35.79
C ALA A 18 -0.71 6.78 35.02
N PRO A 19 -0.83 5.46 34.75
CA PRO A 19 -1.91 4.92 33.94
C PRO A 19 -3.23 5.32 34.58
N ARG A 20 -3.86 6.36 34.02
CA ARG A 20 -5.15 6.85 34.48
C ARG A 20 -6.15 5.78 34.10
N LYS A 21 -6.57 4.97 35.09
CA LYS A 21 -7.64 4.00 34.89
C LYS A 21 -8.87 4.76 34.39
N LEU A 22 -9.19 4.58 33.11
CA LEU A 22 -10.33 5.21 32.46
C LEU A 22 -11.62 4.79 33.14
N SER A 23 -12.48 5.75 33.45
CA SER A 23 -13.84 5.47 33.93
C SER A 23 -14.66 4.74 32.86
N ALA A 24 -15.70 4.00 33.27
CA ALA A 24 -16.56 3.28 32.32
C ALA A 24 -17.19 4.21 31.27
N GLY A 25 -17.53 5.45 31.65
CA GLY A 25 -18.06 6.46 30.73
C GLY A 25 -17.03 6.93 29.70
N GLU A 26 -15.78 7.16 30.10
CA GLU A 26 -14.70 7.55 29.18
C GLU A 26 -14.34 6.43 28.20
N LYS A 27 -14.41 5.17 28.64
CA LYS A 27 -14.21 4.02 27.75
C LYS A 27 -15.26 3.97 26.65
N LYS A 28 -16.55 4.13 27.01
CA LYS A 28 -17.67 4.13 26.05
C LYS A 28 -17.58 5.27 25.03
N LEU A 29 -17.07 6.44 25.42
CA LEU A 29 -16.83 7.55 24.49
C LEU A 29 -15.68 7.28 23.52
N ARG A 30 -14.70 6.46 23.89
CA ARG A 30 -13.52 6.15 23.08
C ARG A 30 -13.73 4.96 22.15
N GLU A 31 -14.65 4.06 22.46
CA GLU A 31 -15.04 2.93 21.60
C GLU A 31 -15.21 3.32 20.11
N PRO A 32 -15.97 4.37 19.75
CA PRO A 32 -16.11 4.75 18.34
C PRO A 32 -14.81 5.24 17.69
N LEU A 33 -13.93 5.91 18.43
CA LEU A 33 -12.63 6.36 17.92
C LEU A 33 -11.68 5.18 17.69
N VAL A 34 -11.67 4.21 18.60
CA VAL A 34 -10.88 2.98 18.47
C VAL A 34 -11.41 2.12 17.33
N ALA A 35 -12.74 2.02 17.20
CA ALA A 35 -13.42 1.37 16.08
C ALA A 35 -12.99 1.99 14.74
N GLU A 36 -12.99 3.33 14.63
CA GLU A 36 -12.57 4.00 13.41
C GLU A 36 -11.09 3.75 13.06
N CYS A 37 -10.20 3.76 14.07
CA CYS A 37 -8.80 3.36 13.86
C CYS A 37 -8.69 1.94 13.29
N GLN A 38 -9.52 1.00 13.78
CA GLN A 38 -9.53 -0.38 13.30
C GLN A 38 -10.04 -0.47 11.86
N ARG A 39 -11.07 0.30 11.49
CA ARG A 39 -11.55 0.39 10.10
C ARG A 39 -10.48 0.91 9.15
N ILE A 40 -9.81 2.02 9.52
CA ILE A 40 -8.70 2.58 8.73
C ILE A 40 -7.57 1.57 8.59
N ARG A 41 -7.22 0.86 9.67
CA ARG A 41 -6.19 -0.19 9.65
C ARG A 41 -6.54 -1.31 8.66
N GLU A 42 -7.76 -1.82 8.70
CA GLU A 42 -8.23 -2.89 7.82
C GLU A 42 -8.21 -2.44 6.35
N ASN A 43 -8.78 -1.26 6.07
CA ASN A 43 -8.80 -0.69 4.72
C ASN A 43 -7.36 -0.45 4.20
N ALA A 44 -6.47 0.10 5.03
CA ALA A 44 -5.07 0.31 4.67
C ALA A 44 -4.31 -0.98 4.38
N GLN A 45 -4.56 -2.03 5.16
CA GLN A 45 -3.97 -3.34 4.91
C GLN A 45 -4.42 -3.93 3.57
N HIS A 46 -5.72 -3.83 3.25
CA HIS A 46 -6.27 -4.31 1.97
C HIS A 46 -5.70 -3.53 0.78
N THR A 47 -5.71 -2.19 0.85
CA THR A 47 -5.19 -1.33 -0.22
C THR A 47 -3.68 -1.51 -0.42
N ALA A 48 -2.89 -1.61 0.66
CA ALA A 48 -1.46 -1.89 0.59
C ALA A 48 -1.19 -3.21 -0.13
N THR A 49 -1.94 -4.27 0.22
CA THR A 49 -1.78 -5.60 -0.38
C THR A 49 -2.12 -5.59 -1.88
N ALA A 50 -3.16 -4.85 -2.28
CA ALA A 50 -3.53 -4.70 -3.69
C ALA A 50 -2.42 -4.01 -4.50
N HIS A 51 -1.81 -2.95 -3.94
CA HIS A 51 -0.68 -2.27 -4.58
C HIS A 51 0.59 -3.11 -4.63
N PHE A 52 0.93 -3.88 -3.58
CA PHE A 52 2.06 -4.82 -3.62
C PHE A 52 1.88 -5.87 -4.72
N ARG A 53 0.70 -6.49 -4.82
CA ARG A 53 0.39 -7.46 -5.88
C ARG A 53 0.50 -6.86 -7.28
N THR A 54 0.05 -5.62 -7.44
CA THR A 54 0.14 -4.91 -8.72
C THR A 54 1.60 -4.60 -9.08
N SER A 55 2.39 -4.17 -8.10
CA SER A 55 3.84 -3.93 -8.25
C SER A 55 4.58 -5.22 -8.64
N GLU A 56 4.34 -6.34 -7.95
CA GLU A 56 4.92 -7.64 -8.31
C GLU A 56 4.54 -8.09 -9.72
N ARG A 57 3.28 -7.87 -10.11
CA ARG A 57 2.83 -8.17 -11.47
C ARG A 57 3.62 -7.36 -12.49
N LEU A 58 3.77 -6.05 -12.27
CA LEU A 58 4.55 -5.18 -13.16
C LEU A 58 6.04 -5.58 -13.19
N ALA A 59 6.62 -5.94 -12.05
CA ALA A 59 7.99 -6.43 -11.95
C ALA A 59 8.20 -7.68 -12.81
N ARG A 60 7.29 -8.66 -12.72
CA ARG A 60 7.34 -9.87 -13.55
C ARG A 60 7.24 -9.53 -15.04
N HIS A 61 6.34 -8.64 -15.44
CA HIS A 61 6.24 -8.23 -16.84
C HIS A 61 7.51 -7.54 -17.33
N HIS A 62 8.13 -6.71 -16.50
CA HIS A 62 9.39 -6.06 -16.85
C HIS A 62 10.52 -7.07 -17.06
N VAL A 63 10.65 -8.06 -16.16
CA VAL A 63 11.66 -9.13 -16.29
C VAL A 63 11.39 -10.00 -17.52
N ILE A 64 10.13 -10.39 -17.77
CA ILE A 64 9.77 -11.20 -18.93
C ILE A 64 10.09 -10.45 -20.24
N LEU A 65 9.61 -9.21 -20.39
CA LEU A 65 9.84 -8.42 -21.60
C LEU A 65 11.33 -8.08 -21.79
N GLY A 66 12.05 -7.77 -20.70
CA GLY A 66 13.49 -7.54 -20.74
C GLY A 66 14.26 -8.78 -21.15
N SER A 67 13.92 -9.94 -20.59
CA SER A 67 14.56 -11.22 -20.93
C SER A 67 14.32 -11.62 -22.38
N VAL A 68 13.09 -11.42 -22.91
CA VAL A 68 12.77 -11.66 -24.32
C VAL A 68 13.59 -10.75 -25.23
N GLY A 69 13.75 -9.47 -24.86
CA GLY A 69 14.60 -8.53 -25.59
C GLY A 69 16.06 -8.99 -25.67
N VAL A 70 16.63 -9.43 -24.53
CA VAL A 70 18.01 -9.94 -24.48
C VAL A 70 18.18 -11.23 -25.29
N VAL A 71 17.23 -12.17 -25.20
CA VAL A 71 17.27 -13.41 -25.98
C VAL A 71 17.19 -13.12 -27.48
N ILE A 72 16.30 -12.23 -27.91
CA ILE A 72 16.20 -11.84 -29.32
C ILE A 72 17.50 -11.15 -29.79
N ALA A 73 18.04 -10.24 -29.00
CA ALA A 73 19.31 -9.57 -29.32
C ALA A 73 20.47 -10.57 -29.40
N ALA A 74 20.53 -11.55 -28.49
CA ALA A 74 21.53 -12.61 -28.50
C ALA A 74 21.38 -13.52 -29.73
N LEU A 75 20.15 -13.88 -30.13
CA LEU A 75 19.90 -14.65 -31.35
C LEU A 75 20.28 -13.87 -32.62
N LEU A 76 20.00 -12.56 -32.67
CA LEU A 76 20.43 -11.68 -33.76
C LEU A 76 21.95 -11.55 -33.85
N ALA A 77 22.63 -11.44 -32.70
CA ALA A 77 24.09 -11.36 -32.63
C ALA A 77 24.77 -12.70 -32.97
N ALA A 78 24.22 -13.83 -32.49
CA ALA A 78 24.72 -15.17 -32.80
C ALA A 78 24.57 -15.52 -34.29
N ASN A 79 23.52 -15.00 -34.94
CA ASN A 79 23.31 -15.12 -36.38
C ASN A 79 24.16 -14.14 -37.21
N GLY A 80 25.04 -13.35 -36.58
CA GLY A 80 26.12 -12.61 -37.21
C GLY A 80 25.67 -11.80 -38.42
N GLY A 81 25.00 -10.66 -38.16
CA GLY A 81 24.74 -9.59 -39.13
C GLY A 81 24.83 -10.01 -40.60
N ALA A 82 23.82 -10.71 -41.13
CA ALA A 82 23.63 -10.99 -42.55
C ALA A 82 24.76 -11.69 -43.36
N GLU A 83 25.93 -11.98 -42.79
CA GLU A 83 27.07 -12.54 -43.55
C GLU A 83 27.15 -14.07 -43.48
N VAL A 84 26.54 -14.71 -42.48
CA VAL A 84 26.58 -16.19 -42.33
C VAL A 84 25.56 -16.89 -43.22
N PHE A 85 24.43 -16.25 -43.52
CA PHE A 85 23.42 -16.79 -44.43
C PHE A 85 23.72 -16.36 -45.86
N GLY A 86 24.66 -17.07 -46.51
CA GLY A 86 24.97 -16.86 -47.92
C GLY A 86 23.71 -16.71 -48.79
N LYS A 87 23.81 -15.88 -49.83
CA LYS A 87 22.72 -15.56 -50.80
C LYS A 87 22.01 -16.85 -51.24
N GLY A 88 20.91 -17.22 -50.58
CA GLY A 88 20.19 -18.48 -50.83
C GLY A 88 19.71 -19.24 -49.60
N ALA A 89 20.02 -18.83 -48.37
CA ALA A 89 19.52 -19.53 -47.18
C ALA A 89 17.98 -19.39 -47.02
N PRO A 90 17.24 -20.49 -46.77
CA PRO A 90 15.77 -20.50 -46.68
C PRO A 90 15.18 -19.71 -45.49
N TYR A 91 16.03 -19.12 -44.65
CA TYR A 91 15.67 -18.47 -43.39
C TYR A 91 16.04 -16.97 -43.34
N ALA A 92 16.37 -16.35 -44.46
CA ALA A 92 16.71 -14.92 -44.53
C ALA A 92 15.60 -13.98 -44.00
N TRP A 93 14.35 -14.44 -43.96
CA TRP A 93 13.21 -13.71 -43.42
C TRP A 93 13.15 -13.68 -41.89
N ILE A 94 13.88 -14.54 -41.18
CA ILE A 94 13.83 -14.62 -39.71
C ILE A 94 14.45 -13.38 -39.06
N THR A 95 15.58 -12.90 -39.59
CA THR A 95 16.30 -11.73 -39.07
C THR A 95 15.46 -10.44 -39.03
N PRO A 96 14.77 -10.02 -40.11
CA PRO A 96 13.93 -8.83 -40.07
C PRO A 96 12.70 -9.00 -39.15
N VAL A 97 12.10 -10.20 -39.09
CA VAL A 97 10.98 -10.48 -38.17
C VAL A 97 11.43 -10.35 -36.72
N LEU A 98 12.58 -10.94 -36.36
CA LEU A 98 13.12 -10.86 -35.00
C LEU A 98 13.47 -9.42 -34.60
N SER A 99 14.11 -8.67 -35.50
CA SER A 99 14.45 -7.26 -35.29
C SER A 99 13.20 -6.39 -35.09
N PHE A 100 12.15 -6.61 -35.89
CA PHE A 100 10.87 -5.93 -35.73
C PHE A 100 10.22 -6.25 -34.38
N THR A 101 10.16 -7.52 -33.97
CA THR A 101 9.65 -7.88 -32.64
C THR A 101 10.46 -7.30 -31.49
N ALA A 102 11.79 -7.22 -31.61
CA ALA A 102 12.63 -6.58 -30.61
C ALA A 102 12.35 -5.07 -30.51
N ALA A 103 12.22 -4.39 -31.65
CA ALA A 103 11.89 -2.97 -31.71
C ALA A 103 10.52 -2.68 -31.09
N VAL A 104 9.50 -3.48 -31.42
CA VAL A 104 8.15 -3.37 -30.84
C VAL A 104 8.17 -3.62 -29.33
N THR A 105 8.88 -4.66 -28.87
CA THR A 105 8.99 -4.97 -27.43
C THR A 105 9.69 -3.83 -26.67
N THR A 106 10.76 -3.28 -27.23
CA THR A 106 11.51 -2.16 -26.64
C THR A 106 10.69 -0.87 -26.63
N ALA A 107 9.95 -0.59 -27.71
CA ALA A 107 9.03 0.53 -27.79
C ALA A 107 7.91 0.38 -26.76
N LEU A 108 7.33 -0.82 -26.59
CA LEU A 108 6.32 -1.09 -25.57
C LEU A 108 6.86 -0.92 -24.14
N LEU A 109 8.05 -1.43 -23.84
CA LEU A 109 8.73 -1.25 -22.55
C LEU A 109 8.91 0.25 -22.21
N THR A 110 9.34 1.03 -23.20
CA THR A 110 9.60 2.48 -23.06
C THR A 110 8.29 3.27 -22.95
N PHE A 111 7.30 2.93 -23.78
CA PHE A 111 6.00 3.61 -23.82
C PHE A 111 5.16 3.33 -22.56
N LEU A 112 5.14 2.07 -22.10
CA LEU A 112 4.37 1.67 -20.92
C LEU A 112 5.02 2.09 -19.60
N LYS A 113 6.29 2.54 -19.62
CA LYS A 113 7.09 2.93 -18.45
C LYS A 113 6.85 1.99 -17.25
N ILE A 114 7.00 0.69 -17.48
CA ILE A 114 6.56 -0.35 -16.55
C ILE A 114 7.28 -0.24 -15.20
N SER A 115 8.57 0.10 -15.21
CA SER A 115 9.37 0.31 -14.00
C SER A 115 8.89 1.52 -13.18
N GLU A 116 8.53 2.62 -13.84
CA GLU A 116 8.00 3.81 -13.16
C GLU A 116 6.62 3.52 -12.53
N ARG A 117 5.76 2.79 -13.24
CA ARG A 117 4.46 2.35 -12.70
C ARG A 117 4.64 1.39 -11.52
N GLN A 118 5.57 0.45 -11.61
CA GLN A 118 5.91 -0.45 -10.50
C GLN A 118 6.34 0.34 -9.26
N ALA A 119 7.29 1.27 -9.42
CA ALA A 119 7.80 2.10 -8.34
C ALA A 119 6.67 2.92 -7.69
N ARG A 120 5.79 3.52 -8.47
CA ARG A 120 4.62 4.28 -7.96
C ARG A 120 3.69 3.40 -7.11
N HIS A 121 3.36 2.19 -7.57
CA HIS A 121 2.54 1.27 -6.78
C HIS A 121 3.27 0.77 -5.52
N LEU A 122 4.58 0.54 -5.58
CA LEU A 122 5.37 0.14 -4.42
C LEU A 122 5.41 1.23 -3.35
N THR A 123 5.66 2.48 -3.76
CA THR A 123 5.64 3.65 -2.86
C THR A 123 4.28 3.79 -2.20
N ALA A 124 3.18 3.74 -2.97
CA ALA A 124 1.82 3.78 -2.43
C ALA A 124 1.58 2.67 -1.40
N ALA A 125 2.01 1.43 -1.70
CA ALA A 125 1.87 0.31 -0.78
C ALA A 125 2.59 0.55 0.57
N HIS A 126 3.81 1.10 0.54
CA HIS A 126 4.54 1.45 1.76
C HIS A 126 3.86 2.59 2.55
N SER A 127 3.28 3.57 1.87
CA SER A 127 2.52 4.65 2.50
C SER A 127 1.32 4.10 3.28
N PHE A 128 0.53 3.23 2.66
CA PHE A 128 -0.61 2.58 3.31
C PHE A 128 -0.18 1.65 4.44
N LYS A 129 0.94 0.93 4.31
CA LYS A 129 1.48 0.10 5.42
C LYS A 129 1.91 0.95 6.62
N THR A 130 2.44 2.14 6.35
CA THR A 130 2.79 3.10 7.40
C THR A 130 1.54 3.59 8.12
N LEU A 131 0.47 3.90 7.36
CA LEU A 131 -0.82 4.29 7.92
C LEU A 131 -1.45 3.17 8.76
N GLU A 132 -1.42 1.92 8.29
CA GLU A 132 -1.86 0.73 9.04
C GLU A 132 -1.15 0.62 10.39
N ASN A 133 0.18 0.78 10.40
CA ASN A 133 0.98 0.72 11.62
C ASN A 133 0.65 1.85 12.59
N GLN A 134 0.39 3.07 12.09
CA GLN A 134 0.00 4.20 12.91
C GLN A 134 -1.40 4.00 13.52
N ALA A 135 -2.37 3.55 12.72
CA ALA A 135 -3.72 3.23 13.18
C ALA A 135 -3.71 2.11 14.23
N ARG A 136 -2.89 1.06 14.00
CA ARG A 136 -2.67 0.00 14.99
C ARG A 136 -2.12 0.57 16.29
N ARG A 137 -1.00 1.31 16.25
CA ARG A 137 -0.37 1.90 17.44
C ARG A 137 -1.35 2.78 18.22
N LEU A 138 -2.09 3.64 17.51
CA LEU A 138 -3.07 4.53 18.12
C LEU A 138 -4.18 3.75 18.85
N SER A 139 -4.72 2.72 18.21
CA SER A 139 -5.80 1.90 18.79
C SER A 139 -5.35 0.99 19.94
N THR A 140 -4.13 0.44 19.90
CA THR A 140 -3.67 -0.58 20.88
C THR A 140 -2.87 0.00 22.02
N MET A 141 -2.10 1.07 21.79
CA MET A 141 -1.21 1.65 22.80
C MET A 141 -1.77 2.97 23.28
N ASP A 142 -1.98 3.92 22.37
CA ASP A 142 -2.21 5.31 22.77
C ASP A 142 -3.64 5.58 23.29
N ALA A 143 -4.62 4.78 22.86
CA ALA A 143 -6.03 4.94 23.23
C ALA A 143 -6.29 4.89 24.76
N GLU A 144 -5.45 4.16 25.50
CA GLU A 144 -5.57 3.98 26.95
C GLU A 144 -4.91 5.12 27.75
N TYR A 145 -3.84 5.73 27.23
CA TYR A 145 -3.06 6.74 27.94
C TYR A 145 -3.39 8.18 27.56
N GLU A 146 -3.90 8.40 26.35
CA GLU A 146 -4.16 9.75 25.85
C GLU A 146 -5.47 10.36 26.34
N THR A 147 -5.58 11.69 26.31
CA THR A 147 -6.86 12.38 26.54
C THR A 147 -7.80 12.16 25.36
N TYR A 148 -9.12 12.13 25.58
CA TYR A 148 -10.10 11.96 24.49
C TYR A 148 -9.91 12.98 23.36
N ILE A 149 -9.62 14.24 23.70
CA ILE A 149 -9.39 15.32 22.74
C ILE A 149 -8.14 15.07 21.87
N SER A 150 -7.04 14.60 22.47
CA SER A 150 -5.81 14.29 21.72
C SER A 150 -6.00 13.06 20.85
N LEU A 151 -6.66 12.03 21.38
CA LEU A 151 -7.02 10.82 20.63
C LEU A 151 -7.86 11.18 19.40
N LYS A 152 -8.94 11.95 19.59
CA LYS A 152 -9.81 12.39 18.48
C LYS A 152 -9.02 13.13 17.41
N ARG A 153 -8.17 14.09 17.80
CA ARG A 153 -7.33 14.83 16.85
C ARG A 153 -6.40 13.92 16.05
N ARG A 154 -5.81 12.90 16.69
CA ARG A 154 -4.95 11.93 16.01
C ARG A 154 -5.74 11.00 15.08
N VAL A 155 -6.98 10.65 15.42
CA VAL A 155 -7.89 9.92 14.52
C VAL A 155 -8.24 10.77 13.31
N ASP A 156 -8.63 12.04 13.51
CA ASP A 156 -8.94 12.97 12.41
C ASP A 156 -7.74 13.12 11.46
N ALA A 157 -6.52 13.21 12.00
CA ALA A 157 -5.29 13.23 11.19
C ALA A 157 -5.03 11.93 10.42
N LEU A 158 -5.45 10.77 10.94
CA LEU A 158 -5.38 9.50 10.18
C LEU A 158 -6.40 9.49 9.03
N CYS A 159 -7.60 10.03 9.24
CA CYS A 159 -8.61 10.17 8.18
C CYS A 159 -8.12 11.10 7.07
N GLU A 160 -7.58 12.27 7.43
CA GLU A 160 -7.02 13.21 6.45
C GLU A 160 -5.86 12.59 5.65
N ARG A 161 -5.00 11.83 6.33
CA ARG A 161 -3.91 11.10 5.68
C ARG A 161 -4.43 9.97 4.78
N TRP A 162 -5.50 9.30 5.17
CA TRP A 162 -6.17 8.31 4.32
C TRP A 162 -6.68 8.94 3.03
N ASP A 163 -7.41 10.05 3.14
CA ASP A 163 -7.97 10.77 1.99
C ASP A 163 -6.86 11.28 1.06
N THR A 164 -5.82 11.89 1.63
CA THR A 164 -4.64 12.36 0.90
C THR A 164 -3.95 11.23 0.13
N LEU A 165 -3.78 10.06 0.76
CA LEU A 165 -3.18 8.90 0.09
C LEU A 165 -4.10 8.30 -0.98
N GLY A 166 -5.42 8.40 -0.81
CA GLY A 166 -6.40 8.03 -1.81
C GLY A 166 -6.32 8.91 -3.06
N GLU A 167 -6.16 10.23 -2.87
CA GLU A 167 -6.02 11.20 -3.97
C GLU A 167 -4.68 11.09 -4.70
N GLN A 168 -3.59 10.88 -3.96
CA GLN A 168 -2.24 10.79 -4.52
C GLN A 168 -1.93 9.41 -5.12
N GLY A 169 -2.73 8.40 -4.78
CA GLY A 169 -2.53 7.02 -5.22
C GLY A 169 -2.70 6.88 -6.73
N PRO A 170 -1.89 6.03 -7.41
CA PRO A 170 -2.15 5.70 -8.80
C PRO A 170 -3.54 5.03 -8.91
N PRO A 171 -4.40 5.45 -9.87
CA PRO A 171 -5.73 4.89 -10.01
C PRO A 171 -5.65 3.39 -10.25
N THR A 172 -6.39 2.62 -9.46
CA THR A 172 -6.57 1.18 -9.68
C THR A 172 -7.33 0.98 -10.99
N VAL A 173 -7.05 -0.13 -11.69
CA VAL A 173 -7.55 -0.37 -13.05
C VAL A 173 -9.08 -0.48 -13.03
N THR A 174 -9.77 0.04 -14.04
CA THR A 174 -11.25 0.15 -14.13
C THR A 174 -12.01 -1.16 -13.87
N ARG A 175 -11.42 -2.30 -14.21
CA ARG A 175 -12.00 -3.62 -13.91
C ARG A 175 -12.03 -3.95 -12.40
N ASP A 176 -11.09 -3.38 -11.65
CA ASP A 176 -11.05 -3.47 -10.19
C ASP A 176 -12.04 -2.50 -9.54
N PHE A 177 -12.45 -1.42 -10.23
CA PHE A 177 -13.49 -0.49 -9.79
C PHE A 177 -14.91 -1.10 -9.91
N GLU A 178 -15.20 -1.80 -11.00
CA GLU A 178 -16.46 -2.56 -11.12
C GLU A 178 -16.52 -3.73 -10.14
N TRP A 179 -15.40 -4.45 -9.97
CA TRP A 179 -15.27 -5.46 -8.92
C TRP A 179 -15.45 -4.85 -7.52
N ALA A 180 -14.86 -3.69 -7.23
CA ALA A 180 -15.04 -3.00 -5.95
C ALA A 180 -16.49 -2.54 -5.74
N ARG A 181 -17.18 -2.00 -6.76
CA ARG A 181 -18.61 -1.67 -6.68
C ARG A 181 -19.47 -2.90 -6.39
N MET A 182 -19.18 -4.01 -7.06
CA MET A 182 -19.88 -5.29 -6.84
C MET A 182 -19.64 -5.80 -5.41
N ARG A 183 -18.41 -5.70 -4.89
CA ARG A 183 -18.08 -6.15 -3.53
C ARG A 183 -18.59 -5.24 -2.42
N ILE A 184 -18.69 -3.93 -2.66
CA ILE A 184 -19.38 -2.98 -1.77
C ILE A 184 -20.87 -3.30 -1.74
N ALA A 185 -21.50 -3.57 -2.90
CA ALA A 185 -22.91 -3.96 -2.99
C ALA A 185 -23.20 -5.33 -2.35
N GLU A 186 -22.28 -6.28 -2.42
CA GLU A 186 -22.35 -7.57 -1.73
C GLU A 186 -22.09 -7.47 -0.21
N GLY A 187 -21.75 -6.29 0.31
CA GLY A 187 -21.48 -6.07 1.74
C GLY A 187 -20.16 -6.66 2.23
N VAL A 188 -19.20 -6.89 1.32
CA VAL A 188 -17.88 -7.46 1.64
C VAL A 188 -17.03 -6.48 2.45
N PHE A 189 -17.27 -5.18 2.33
CA PHE A 189 -16.65 -4.14 3.17
C PHE A 189 -17.42 -3.90 4.48
N LYS A 190 -18.17 -4.89 4.97
CA LYS A 190 -18.53 -4.92 6.39
C LYS A 190 -17.23 -5.17 7.15
N THR A 191 -16.63 -4.12 7.67
CA THR A 191 -15.50 -4.26 8.60
C THR A 191 -15.93 -5.18 9.73
N GLU A 192 -15.03 -6.00 10.26
CA GLU A 192 -15.37 -6.90 11.38
C GLU A 192 -15.98 -6.12 12.55
N VAL A 193 -15.60 -4.85 12.70
CA VAL A 193 -16.14 -3.90 13.65
C VAL A 193 -17.63 -3.65 13.44
N ASP A 194 -18.07 -3.41 12.20
CA ASP A 194 -19.49 -3.20 11.87
C ASP A 194 -20.32 -4.46 12.13
N SER A 195 -19.75 -5.64 11.87
CA SER A 195 -20.41 -6.92 12.17
C SER A 195 -20.58 -7.12 13.69
N LYS A 196 -19.59 -6.73 14.50
CA LYS A 196 -19.62 -6.82 15.97
C LYS A 196 -20.57 -5.79 16.59
N LEU A 197 -20.63 -4.56 16.06
CA LEU A 197 -21.58 -3.53 16.50
C LEU A 197 -23.04 -3.91 16.19
N ALA A 198 -23.29 -4.46 14.99
CA ALA A 198 -24.62 -4.94 14.62
C ALA A 198 -25.08 -6.12 15.49
N ALA A 199 -24.18 -7.07 15.79
CA ALA A 199 -24.48 -8.21 16.66
C ALA A 199 -24.73 -7.80 18.13
N GLY A 200 -24.03 -6.77 18.62
CA GLY A 200 -24.24 -6.21 19.96
C GLY A 200 -25.60 -5.52 20.12
N SER A 201 -26.05 -4.80 19.09
CA SER A 201 -27.36 -4.12 19.08
C SER A 201 -28.53 -5.12 19.05
N ALA A 202 -28.41 -6.20 18.29
CA ALA A 202 -29.44 -7.25 18.22
C ALA A 202 -29.62 -8.00 19.56
N LYS A 203 -28.57 -8.13 20.37
CA LYS A 203 -28.62 -8.81 21.68
C LYS A 203 -29.24 -7.94 22.78
N GLY A 204 -29.29 -6.61 22.59
CA GLY A 204 -29.97 -5.68 23.50
C GLY A 204 -31.48 -5.59 23.29
N ALA A 205 -31.98 -5.96 22.12
CA ALA A 205 -33.40 -5.92 21.78
C ALA A 205 -34.19 -7.20 22.11
N SER A 206 -33.51 -8.29 22.48
CA SER A 206 -34.15 -9.56 22.88
C SER A 206 -34.09 -9.82 24.40
N GLY A 207 -33.76 -8.80 25.18
CA GLY A 207 -33.52 -8.89 26.63
C GLY A 207 -34.45 -8.03 27.49
N THR A 208 -35.61 -7.64 26.95
CA THR A 208 -36.72 -7.03 27.68
C THR A 208 -37.94 -7.93 27.63
#